data_AF-A0A6N6VEL6-F1
#
_entry.id   AF-A0A6N6VEL6-F1
#
_cell.length_a   1.000
_cell.length_b   1.000
_cell.length_c   1.000
_cell.angle_alpha   90.00
_cell.angle_beta   90.00
_cell.angle_gamma   90.00
#
_symmetry.space_group_name_H-M   'P 1'
#
loop_
_entity.id
_entity.type
_entity.pdbx_description
1 polymer ?
#
loop_
_entity_poly.entity_id
_entity_poly.type
_entity_poly.pdbx_seq_one_letter_code
_entity_poly.pdbx_strand_id
1 'polypeptide(L)'
;MMSEPADAQRDFDAPNDFDAIESAVMETPRGRWFLAEFARRTRAAETDRLLEAIERHTEAARNAKSSADLDALYRDLEDMRRSIVETQQDLAAVKPREGLVLRPVEPAQDAEAIAASAERATLDILAAVERLQDIGEQLRRQGANGDLCDEIETHARGIFMAASFQDITGQRTSKLVAALRYLEQRLNAILTHKRGKAAHAAD
;
A
#
# COMPACT_ATOMS: atom_id res chain seq x y z
N MET A 1 80.87 -30.04 2.02
CA MET A 1 81.30 -29.68 0.66
C MET A 1 80.46 -30.48 -0.33
N MET A 2 79.33 -29.92 -0.75
CA MET A 2 78.62 -30.17 -2.00
C MET A 2 77.56 -29.06 -2.04
N SER A 3 77.72 -28.16 -2.98
CA SER A 3 77.10 -26.84 -3.04
C SER A 3 75.63 -26.92 -3.42
N GLU A 4 74.81 -26.22 -2.67
CA GLU A 4 73.45 -25.82 -3.05
C GLU A 4 73.58 -24.76 -4.17
N PRO A 5 72.93 -24.90 -5.34
CA PRO A 5 72.96 -23.84 -6.34
C PRO A 5 72.01 -22.73 -5.88
N ALA A 6 72.62 -21.63 -5.46
CA ALA A 6 71.97 -20.36 -5.17
C ALA A 6 71.28 -19.79 -6.43
N ASP A 7 70.04 -19.34 -6.21
CA ASP A 7 69.24 -18.37 -6.95
C ASP A 7 69.48 -18.17 -8.46
N ALA A 8 68.43 -18.48 -9.21
CA ALA A 8 68.04 -17.68 -10.36
C ALA A 8 66.52 -17.44 -10.32
N GLN A 9 66.03 -16.85 -9.22
CA GLN A 9 64.81 -16.06 -9.29
C GLN A 9 65.13 -14.83 -10.16
N ARG A 10 65.11 -15.01 -11.48
CA ARG A 10 65.30 -13.92 -12.43
C ARG A 10 64.10 -12.99 -12.28
N ASP A 11 64.39 -11.79 -11.82
CA ASP A 11 63.46 -10.69 -11.72
C ASP A 11 63.10 -10.28 -13.16
N PHE A 12 61.99 -10.80 -13.69
CA PHE A 12 61.49 -10.49 -15.04
C PHE A 12 60.76 -9.12 -15.11
N ASP A 13 61.05 -8.24 -14.15
CA ASP A 13 60.32 -7.00 -13.89
C ASP A 13 60.91 -5.78 -14.64
N ALA A 14 61.94 -5.95 -15.48
CA ALA A 14 62.47 -4.86 -16.28
C ALA A 14 61.50 -4.52 -17.45
N PRO A 15 61.17 -3.24 -17.69
CA PRO A 15 60.15 -2.83 -18.67
C PRO A 15 60.32 -3.37 -20.10
N ASN A 16 61.54 -3.73 -20.50
CA ASN A 16 61.88 -4.22 -21.84
C ASN A 16 62.10 -5.75 -21.90
N ASP A 17 62.09 -6.47 -20.78
CA ASP A 17 62.35 -7.91 -20.76
C ASP A 17 61.22 -8.69 -21.43
N PHE A 18 59.98 -8.21 -21.27
CA PHE A 18 58.83 -8.77 -21.96
C PHE A 18 59.01 -8.67 -23.48
N ASP A 19 59.30 -7.49 -24.01
CA ASP A 19 59.46 -7.24 -25.46
C ASP A 19 60.64 -8.04 -26.04
N ALA A 20 61.75 -8.14 -25.30
CA ALA A 20 62.91 -8.92 -25.72
C ALA A 20 62.61 -10.43 -25.77
N ILE A 21 61.87 -10.95 -24.77
CA ILE A 21 61.42 -12.35 -24.74
C ILE A 21 60.39 -12.61 -25.83
N GLU A 22 59.45 -11.69 -26.04
CA GLU A 22 58.45 -11.77 -27.12
C GLU A 22 59.14 -11.85 -28.48
N SER A 23 60.10 -10.96 -28.76
CA SER A 23 60.89 -10.99 -29.99
C SER A 23 61.59 -12.33 -30.20
N ALA A 24 62.27 -12.87 -29.18
CA ALA A 24 62.95 -14.15 -29.26
C ALA A 24 61.98 -15.33 -29.51
N VAL A 25 60.81 -15.32 -28.88
CA VAL A 25 59.77 -16.35 -29.09
C VAL A 25 59.19 -16.25 -30.52
N MET A 26 59.02 -15.04 -31.03
CA MET A 26 58.46 -14.77 -32.37
C MET A 26 59.37 -15.19 -33.53
N GLU A 27 60.68 -15.38 -33.31
CA GLU A 27 61.60 -15.88 -34.34
C GLU A 27 61.25 -17.29 -34.82
N THR A 28 60.73 -18.14 -33.91
CA THR A 28 60.42 -19.54 -34.22
C THR A 28 58.97 -19.75 -34.66
N PRO A 29 58.68 -20.63 -35.63
CA PRO A 29 57.30 -20.98 -35.99
C PRO A 29 56.46 -21.49 -34.82
N ARG A 30 57.08 -22.22 -33.88
CA ARG A 30 56.41 -22.77 -32.70
C ARG A 30 56.05 -21.70 -31.67
N GLY A 31 56.92 -20.70 -31.47
CA GLY A 31 56.66 -19.59 -30.56
C GLY A 31 55.54 -18.68 -31.08
N ARG A 32 55.52 -18.37 -32.38
CA ARG A 32 54.39 -17.64 -33.00
C ARG A 32 53.05 -18.33 -32.81
N TRP A 33 52.99 -19.66 -33.00
CA TRP A 33 51.78 -20.44 -32.76
C TRP A 33 51.37 -20.43 -31.29
N PHE A 34 52.31 -20.60 -30.37
CA PHE A 34 52.04 -20.55 -28.93
C PHE A 34 51.46 -19.19 -28.50
N LEU A 35 52.06 -18.08 -28.92
CA LEU A 35 51.57 -16.73 -28.60
C LEU A 35 50.18 -16.48 -29.20
N ALA A 36 49.95 -16.90 -30.44
CA ALA A 36 48.63 -16.78 -31.07
C ALA A 36 47.56 -17.60 -30.32
N GLU A 37 47.89 -18.84 -29.93
CA GLU A 37 46.97 -19.72 -29.20
C GLU A 37 46.77 -19.27 -27.75
N PHE A 38 47.82 -18.79 -27.08
CA PHE A 38 47.74 -18.19 -25.75
C PHE A 38 46.86 -16.94 -25.77
N ALA A 39 47.12 -16.00 -26.69
CA ALA A 39 46.29 -14.80 -26.85
C ALA A 39 44.84 -15.14 -27.21
N ARG A 40 44.58 -16.22 -27.97
CA ARG A 40 43.22 -16.69 -28.26
C ARG A 40 42.53 -17.21 -27.00
N ARG A 41 43.20 -18.06 -26.21
CA ARG A 41 42.64 -18.64 -24.97
C ARG A 41 42.45 -17.60 -23.87
N THR A 42 43.42 -16.72 -23.70
CA THR A 42 43.35 -15.64 -22.71
C THR A 42 42.21 -14.68 -23.04
N ARG A 43 42.07 -14.24 -24.30
CA ARG A 43 40.93 -13.40 -24.71
C ARG A 43 39.58 -14.10 -24.55
N ALA A 44 39.50 -15.40 -24.85
CA ALA A 44 38.28 -16.17 -24.61
C ALA A 44 37.93 -16.19 -23.11
N ALA A 45 38.90 -16.54 -22.25
CA ALA A 45 38.71 -16.57 -20.80
C ALA A 45 38.41 -15.19 -20.19
N GLU A 46 39.01 -14.13 -20.71
CA GLU A 46 38.71 -12.74 -20.31
C GLU A 46 37.30 -12.33 -20.75
N THR A 47 36.89 -12.71 -21.96
CA THR A 47 35.52 -12.46 -22.44
C THR A 47 34.50 -13.18 -21.57
N ASP A 48 34.76 -14.45 -21.23
CA ASP A 48 33.89 -15.22 -20.35
C ASP A 48 33.77 -14.57 -18.95
N ARG A 49 34.89 -14.16 -18.35
CA ARG A 49 34.89 -13.43 -17.07
C ARG A 49 34.13 -12.10 -17.14
N LEU A 50 34.25 -11.37 -18.24
CA LEU A 50 33.51 -10.12 -18.44
C LEU A 50 32.01 -10.39 -18.58
N LEU A 51 31.60 -11.42 -19.33
CA LEU A 51 30.20 -11.79 -19.46
C LEU A 51 29.59 -12.21 -18.11
N GLU A 52 30.30 -13.02 -17.32
CA GLU A 52 29.88 -13.38 -15.96
C GLU A 52 29.74 -12.16 -15.05
N ALA A 53 30.67 -11.20 -15.13
CA ALA A 53 30.61 -9.97 -14.35
C ALA A 53 29.41 -9.10 -14.79
N ILE A 54 29.16 -8.97 -16.09
CA ILE A 54 28.00 -8.25 -16.62
C ILE A 54 26.71 -8.90 -16.15
N GLU A 55 26.59 -10.22 -16.27
CA GLU A 55 25.39 -10.95 -15.84
C GLU A 55 25.11 -10.69 -14.36
N ARG A 56 26.12 -10.85 -13.49
CA ARG A 56 26.02 -10.55 -12.06
C ARG A 56 25.58 -9.11 -11.79
N HIS A 57 26.14 -8.12 -12.51
CA HIS A 57 25.75 -6.73 -12.35
C HIS A 57 24.33 -6.46 -12.83
N THR A 58 23.90 -7.06 -13.94
CA THR A 58 22.54 -6.91 -14.45
C THR A 58 21.52 -7.51 -13.50
N GLU A 59 21.83 -8.65 -12.88
CA GLU A 59 20.98 -9.28 -11.87
C GLU A 59 20.90 -8.44 -10.59
N ALA A 60 22.04 -7.94 -10.09
CA ALA A 60 22.06 -7.02 -8.96
C ALA A 60 21.26 -5.73 -9.23
N ALA A 61 21.39 -5.16 -10.42
CA ALA A 61 20.64 -3.96 -10.83
C ALA A 61 19.12 -4.22 -10.94
N ARG A 62 18.72 -5.37 -11.50
CA ARG A 62 17.30 -5.79 -11.56
C ARG A 62 16.71 -5.95 -10.17
N ASN A 63 17.43 -6.62 -9.27
CA ASN A 63 16.98 -6.84 -7.90
C ASN A 63 16.88 -5.51 -7.13
N ALA A 64 17.86 -4.62 -7.27
CA ALA A 64 17.83 -3.29 -6.67
C ALA A 64 16.64 -2.45 -7.15
N LYS A 65 16.37 -2.46 -8.47
CA LYS A 65 15.20 -1.78 -9.04
C LYS A 65 13.89 -2.35 -8.50
N SER A 66 13.75 -3.68 -8.49
CA SER A 66 12.54 -4.33 -7.98
C SER A 66 12.30 -4.02 -6.50
N SER A 67 13.36 -3.94 -5.68
CA SER A 67 13.25 -3.53 -4.28
C SER A 67 12.79 -2.08 -4.16
N ALA A 68 13.37 -1.16 -4.95
CA ALA A 68 12.98 0.25 -4.94
C ALA A 68 11.52 0.46 -5.37
N ASP A 69 11.05 -0.26 -6.39
CA ASP A 69 9.66 -0.23 -6.86
C ASP A 69 8.70 -0.75 -5.77
N LEU A 70 9.06 -1.83 -5.08
CA LEU A 70 8.29 -2.33 -3.94
C LEU A 70 8.26 -1.31 -2.80
N ASP A 71 9.39 -0.67 -2.49
CA ASP A 71 9.46 0.35 -1.45
C ASP A 71 8.64 1.61 -1.77
N ALA A 72 8.55 2.00 -3.04
CA ALA A 72 7.63 3.03 -3.49
C ALA A 72 6.16 2.61 -3.26
N LEU A 73 5.78 1.41 -3.72
CA LEU A 73 4.42 0.88 -3.53
C LEU A 73 4.01 0.83 -2.06
N TYR A 74 4.91 0.43 -1.17
CA TYR A 74 4.62 0.39 0.27
C TYR A 74 4.45 1.78 0.89
N ARG A 75 5.15 2.81 0.37
CA ARG A 75 4.92 4.20 0.80
C ARG A 75 3.53 4.66 0.36
N ASP A 76 3.14 4.38 -0.89
CA ASP A 76 1.81 4.70 -1.39
C ASP A 76 0.70 4.00 -0.59
N LEU A 77 0.91 2.74 -0.19
CA LEU A 77 -0.03 1.99 0.66
C LEU A 77 -0.18 2.62 2.05
N GLU A 78 0.91 3.13 2.64
CA GLU A 78 0.89 3.82 3.94
C GLU A 78 0.16 5.17 3.84
N ASP A 79 0.35 5.91 2.75
CA ASP A 79 -0.36 7.17 2.50
C ASP A 79 -1.86 6.94 2.24
N MET A 80 -2.22 5.91 1.46
CA MET A 80 -3.63 5.50 1.30
C MET A 80 -4.26 5.11 2.63
N ARG A 81 -3.55 4.35 3.47
CA ARG A 81 -4.04 3.97 4.79
C ARG A 81 -4.32 5.21 5.66
N ARG A 82 -3.42 6.20 5.64
CA ARG A 82 -3.59 7.46 6.39
C ARG A 82 -4.85 8.20 5.93
N SER A 83 -5.03 8.37 4.63
CA SER A 83 -6.19 9.06 4.07
C SER A 83 -7.52 8.35 4.39
N ILE A 84 -7.53 7.01 4.41
CA ILE A 84 -8.70 6.23 4.83
C ILE A 84 -9.03 6.49 6.30
N VAL A 85 -8.04 6.48 7.18
CA VAL A 85 -8.23 6.74 8.62
C VAL A 85 -8.74 8.17 8.85
N GLU A 86 -8.18 9.16 8.17
CA GLU A 86 -8.65 10.56 8.21
C GLU A 86 -10.11 10.66 7.75
N THR A 87 -10.45 10.02 6.63
CA THR A 87 -11.85 10.02 6.11
C THR A 87 -12.81 9.36 7.09
N GLN A 88 -12.41 8.26 7.74
CA GLN A 88 -13.22 7.60 8.77
C GLN A 88 -13.43 8.52 9.99
N GLN A 89 -12.41 9.29 10.40
CA GLN A 89 -12.50 10.24 11.49
C GLN A 89 -13.42 11.42 11.15
N ASP A 90 -13.32 11.96 9.94
CA ASP A 90 -14.21 13.03 9.47
C ASP A 90 -15.67 12.56 9.44
N LEU A 91 -15.92 11.33 8.97
CA LEU A 91 -17.25 10.72 9.00
C LEU A 91 -17.77 10.53 10.44
N ALA A 92 -16.90 10.17 11.39
CA ALA A 92 -17.26 10.06 12.80
C ALA A 92 -17.50 11.42 13.47
N ALA A 93 -16.89 12.50 12.97
CA ALA A 93 -17.09 13.87 13.46
C ALA A 93 -18.43 14.49 13.04
N VAL A 94 -19.11 13.91 12.04
CA VAL A 94 -20.52 14.22 11.70
C VAL A 94 -21.45 13.59 12.74
N LYS A 95 -21.30 13.98 14.02
CA LYS A 95 -22.22 13.62 15.10
C LYS A 95 -23.49 14.46 15.00
N PRO A 96 -24.69 13.87 15.15
CA PRO A 96 -25.86 14.60 15.60
C PRO A 96 -25.51 15.26 16.94
N ARG A 97 -25.79 16.56 17.08
CA ARG A 97 -25.59 17.30 18.34
C ARG A 97 -26.52 16.75 19.42
N GLU A 98 -26.09 15.73 20.14
CA GLU A 98 -26.66 15.42 21.45
C GLU A 98 -25.56 15.23 22.48
N GLY A 99 -25.61 16.10 23.49
CA GLY A 99 -24.62 16.19 24.55
C GLY A 99 -24.71 14.99 25.48
N LEU A 100 -23.88 13.98 25.25
CA LEU A 100 -23.42 13.09 26.29
C LEU A 100 -21.92 12.90 26.12
N VAL A 101 -21.18 13.46 27.07
CA VAL A 101 -19.78 13.12 27.35
C VAL A 101 -19.71 11.60 27.42
N LEU A 102 -18.73 10.95 26.75
CA LEU A 102 -18.03 9.77 27.27
C LEU A 102 -16.91 9.29 26.31
N ARG A 103 -15.69 9.31 26.87
CA ARG A 103 -14.52 8.42 26.71
C ARG A 103 -13.88 8.23 25.31
N PRO A 104 -12.53 8.18 25.20
CA PRO A 104 -11.86 7.76 23.97
C PRO A 104 -12.16 6.28 23.74
N VAL A 105 -13.03 6.00 22.77
CA VAL A 105 -13.29 4.67 22.22
C VAL A 105 -12.85 4.72 20.75
N GLU A 106 -12.39 3.59 20.23
CA GLU A 106 -11.78 3.47 18.91
C GLU A 106 -12.64 4.11 17.80
N PRO A 107 -12.07 4.91 16.88
CA PRO A 107 -12.82 5.68 15.86
C PRO A 107 -13.77 4.84 15.00
N ALA A 108 -13.44 3.56 14.81
CA ALA A 108 -14.31 2.64 14.11
C ALA A 108 -15.66 2.49 14.81
N GLN A 109 -15.71 2.23 16.13
CA GLN A 109 -16.96 1.93 16.83
C GLN A 109 -17.94 3.12 16.82
N ASP A 110 -17.42 4.35 16.75
CA ASP A 110 -18.21 5.58 16.69
C ASP A 110 -19.06 5.67 15.40
N ALA A 111 -18.53 5.31 14.23
CA ALA A 111 -19.24 5.48 12.97
C ALA A 111 -20.46 4.55 12.82
N GLU A 112 -20.37 3.32 13.32
CA GLU A 112 -21.47 2.35 13.28
C GLU A 112 -22.51 2.64 14.37
N ALA A 113 -22.07 3.13 15.53
CA ALA A 113 -22.96 3.67 16.55
C ALA A 113 -23.73 4.91 16.05
N ILE A 114 -23.08 5.80 15.29
CA ILE A 114 -23.74 6.97 14.67
C ILE A 114 -24.77 6.52 13.65
N ALA A 115 -24.44 5.55 12.78
CA ALA A 115 -25.39 5.02 11.80
C ALA A 115 -26.62 4.40 12.48
N ALA A 116 -26.40 3.60 13.53
CA ALA A 116 -27.49 3.01 14.32
C ALA A 116 -28.32 4.07 15.06
N SER A 117 -27.68 5.12 15.58
CA SER A 117 -28.38 6.24 16.22
C SER A 117 -29.24 7.02 15.22
N ALA A 118 -28.74 7.24 14.00
CA ALA A 118 -29.49 7.90 12.94
C ALA A 118 -30.69 7.06 12.50
N GLU A 119 -30.52 5.75 12.33
CA GLU A 119 -31.61 4.82 12.03
C GLU A 119 -32.70 4.86 13.11
N ARG A 120 -32.30 4.86 14.39
CA ARG A 120 -33.24 4.95 15.51
C ARG A 120 -34.00 6.28 15.53
N ALA A 121 -33.32 7.39 15.30
CA ALA A 121 -33.95 8.70 15.19
C ALA A 121 -34.96 8.76 14.02
N THR A 122 -34.66 8.12 12.89
CA THR A 122 -35.60 8.01 11.76
C THR A 122 -36.85 7.22 12.16
N LEU A 123 -36.70 6.10 12.87
CA LEU A 123 -37.85 5.32 13.35
C LEU A 123 -38.72 6.14 14.32
N ASP A 124 -38.10 6.88 15.24
CA ASP A 124 -38.82 7.74 16.19
C ASP A 124 -39.59 8.87 15.47
N ILE A 125 -39.00 9.46 14.41
CA ILE A 125 -39.67 10.46 13.56
C ILE A 125 -40.89 9.85 12.86
N LEU A 126 -40.74 8.65 12.28
CA LEU A 126 -41.85 7.98 11.59
C LEU A 126 -42.99 7.65 12.55
N ALA A 127 -42.68 7.16 13.76
CA ALA A 127 -43.68 6.91 14.79
C ALA A 127 -44.38 8.21 15.25
N ALA A 128 -43.65 9.32 15.37
CA ALA A 128 -44.24 10.62 15.69
C ALA A 128 -45.16 11.13 14.57
N VAL A 129 -44.80 10.90 13.30
CA VAL A 129 -45.65 11.24 12.15
C VAL A 129 -46.94 10.44 12.15
N GLU A 130 -46.89 9.13 12.38
CA GLU A 130 -48.09 8.29 12.53
C GLU A 130 -48.99 8.81 13.65
N ARG A 131 -48.39 9.17 14.80
CA ARG A 131 -49.13 9.76 15.92
C ARG A 131 -49.79 11.08 15.55
N LEU A 132 -49.14 11.94 14.76
CA LEU A 132 -49.71 13.20 14.28
C LEU A 132 -50.91 12.98 13.36
N GLN A 133 -50.84 11.98 12.48
CA GLN A 133 -51.94 11.62 11.60
C GLN A 133 -53.16 11.12 12.40
N ASP A 134 -52.94 10.23 13.37
CA ASP A 134 -54.00 9.75 14.28
C ASP A 134 -54.69 10.91 15.02
N ILE A 135 -53.90 11.86 15.54
CA ILE A 135 -54.41 13.02 16.26
C ILE A 135 -55.23 13.91 15.32
N GLY A 136 -54.73 14.17 14.10
CA GLY A 136 -55.47 14.94 13.09
C GLY A 136 -56.81 14.30 12.74
N GLU A 137 -56.85 12.98 12.61
CA GLU A 137 -58.08 12.24 12.33
C GLU A 137 -59.07 12.25 13.51
N GLN A 138 -58.56 12.18 14.75
CA GLN A 138 -59.37 12.32 15.96
C GLN A 138 -59.96 13.73 16.09
N LEU A 139 -59.17 14.77 15.82
CA LEU A 139 -59.62 16.16 15.82
C LEU A 139 -60.73 16.37 14.78
N ARG A 140 -60.55 15.84 13.57
CA ARG A 140 -61.57 15.89 12.51
C ARG A 140 -62.89 15.23 12.96
N ARG A 141 -62.83 14.05 13.59
CA ARG A 141 -64.01 13.36 14.14
C ARG A 141 -64.71 14.13 15.27
N GLN A 142 -63.96 14.91 16.04
CA GLN A 142 -64.48 15.75 17.12
C GLN A 142 -65.06 17.09 16.61
N GLY A 143 -65.05 17.33 15.30
CA GLY A 143 -65.60 18.55 14.68
C GLY A 143 -64.63 19.72 14.64
N ALA A 144 -63.32 19.48 14.74
CA ALA A 144 -62.32 20.51 14.49
C ALA A 144 -62.36 21.00 13.03
N ASN A 145 -61.72 22.14 12.76
CA ASN A 145 -61.63 22.71 11.42
C ASN A 145 -60.96 21.71 10.44
N GLY A 146 -61.68 21.34 9.38
CA GLY A 146 -61.22 20.40 8.36
C GLY A 146 -59.96 20.86 7.63
N ASP A 147 -59.86 22.16 7.31
CA ASP A 147 -58.71 22.72 6.58
C ASP A 147 -57.42 22.57 7.39
N LEU A 148 -57.48 22.81 8.70
CA LEU A 148 -56.34 22.61 9.61
C LEU A 148 -55.96 21.13 9.74
N CYS A 149 -56.94 20.23 9.69
CA CYS A 149 -56.68 18.79 9.71
C CYS A 149 -56.01 18.33 8.40
N ASP A 150 -56.43 18.86 7.25
CA ASP A 150 -55.80 18.60 5.94
C ASP A 150 -54.36 19.14 5.87
N GLU A 151 -54.11 20.29 6.51
CA GLU A 151 -52.77 20.87 6.61
C GLU A 151 -51.83 20.01 7.48
N ILE A 152 -52.31 19.51 8.63
CA ILE A 152 -51.58 18.54 9.47
C ILE A 152 -51.23 17.29 8.67
N GLU A 153 -52.19 16.72 7.94
CA GLU A 153 -51.97 15.50 7.17
C GLU A 153 -50.95 15.71 6.04
N THR A 154 -51.03 16.87 5.36
CA THR A 154 -50.08 17.25 4.32
C THR A 154 -48.66 17.38 4.87
N HIS A 155 -48.48 18.02 6.03
CA HIS A 155 -47.18 18.15 6.67
C HIS A 155 -46.64 16.81 7.17
N ALA A 156 -47.49 15.97 7.79
CA ALA A 156 -47.13 14.63 8.23
C ALA A 156 -46.62 13.78 7.04
N ARG A 157 -47.32 13.82 5.91
CA ARG A 157 -46.92 13.12 4.67
C ARG A 157 -45.60 13.65 4.11
N GLY A 158 -45.37 14.97 4.18
CA GLY A 158 -44.10 15.59 3.79
C GLY A 158 -42.92 15.13 4.65
N ILE A 159 -43.09 15.07 5.98
CA ILE A 159 -42.07 14.59 6.91
C ILE A 159 -41.79 13.10 6.67
N PHE A 160 -42.83 12.27 6.49
CA PHE A 160 -42.68 10.84 6.18
C PHE A 160 -41.79 10.61 4.95
N MET A 161 -42.07 11.33 3.86
CA MET A 161 -41.29 11.20 2.62
C MET A 161 -39.84 11.66 2.80
N ALA A 162 -39.62 12.77 3.50
CA ALA A 162 -38.27 13.28 3.77
C ALA A 162 -37.45 12.30 4.63
N ALA A 163 -38.04 11.77 5.70
CA ALA A 163 -37.39 10.81 6.59
C ALA A 163 -37.10 9.47 5.88
N SER A 164 -38.01 9.01 5.03
CA SER A 164 -37.82 7.78 4.24
C SER A 164 -36.67 7.88 3.22
N PHE A 165 -36.45 9.06 2.62
CA PHE A 165 -35.28 9.28 1.75
C PHE A 165 -33.95 9.37 2.53
N GLN A 166 -34.01 9.79 3.79
CA GLN A 166 -32.85 9.91 4.66
C GLN A 166 -32.30 8.53 5.08
N ASP A 167 -33.16 7.53 5.25
CA ASP A 167 -32.78 6.13 5.51
C ASP A 167 -31.83 5.58 4.42
N ILE A 168 -32.09 5.87 3.15
CA ILE A 168 -31.23 5.47 2.03
C ILE A 168 -29.82 6.08 2.16
N THR A 169 -29.72 7.32 2.68
CA THR A 169 -28.43 8.00 2.89
C THR A 169 -27.68 7.39 4.09
N GLY A 170 -28.39 7.04 5.17
CA GLY A 170 -27.83 6.35 6.32
C GLY A 170 -27.24 4.98 5.95
N GLN A 171 -28.00 4.17 5.21
CA GLN A 171 -27.55 2.85 4.73
C GLN A 171 -26.34 2.95 3.79
N ARG A 172 -26.32 3.93 2.87
CA ARG A 172 -25.17 4.16 1.98
C ARG A 172 -23.91 4.55 2.75
N THR A 173 -24.06 5.41 3.75
CA THR A 173 -22.96 5.83 4.62
C THR A 173 -22.41 4.65 5.41
N SER A 174 -23.28 3.82 5.98
CA SER A 174 -22.87 2.59 6.69
C SER A 174 -22.09 1.63 5.78
N LYS A 175 -22.56 1.39 4.54
CA LYS A 175 -21.84 0.59 3.54
C LYS A 175 -20.47 1.18 3.18
N LEU A 176 -20.39 2.51 3.03
CA LEU A 176 -19.14 3.20 2.74
C LEU A 176 -18.14 3.03 3.89
N VAL A 177 -18.58 3.22 5.15
CA VAL A 177 -17.74 3.02 6.34
C VAL A 177 -17.24 1.58 6.42
N ALA A 178 -18.11 0.59 6.19
CA ALA A 178 -17.72 -0.82 6.17
C ALA A 178 -16.66 -1.12 5.10
N ALA A 179 -16.80 -0.55 3.89
CA ALA A 179 -15.82 -0.68 2.82
C ALA A 179 -14.47 -0.04 3.18
N LEU A 180 -14.47 1.15 3.78
CA LEU A 180 -13.25 1.82 4.25
C LEU A 180 -12.52 0.97 5.30
N ARG A 181 -13.24 0.39 6.28
CA ARG A 181 -12.63 -0.52 7.26
C ARG A 181 -12.05 -1.78 6.63
N TYR A 182 -12.73 -2.36 5.65
CA TYR A 182 -12.21 -3.51 4.93
C TYR A 182 -10.90 -3.18 4.20
N LEU A 183 -10.82 -2.01 3.55
CA LEU A 183 -9.61 -1.53 2.90
C LEU A 183 -8.48 -1.32 3.92
N GLU A 184 -8.77 -0.67 5.03
CA GLU A 184 -7.80 -0.44 6.11
C GLU A 184 -7.21 -1.75 6.65
N GLN A 185 -8.06 -2.75 6.95
CA GLN A 185 -7.62 -4.07 7.42
C GLN A 185 -6.69 -4.75 6.40
N ARG A 186 -7.04 -4.66 5.12
CA ARG A 186 -6.25 -5.29 4.04
C ARG A 186 -4.93 -4.57 3.81
N LEU A 187 -4.91 -3.24 3.89
CA LEU A 187 -3.69 -2.43 3.85
C LEU A 187 -2.78 -2.76 5.04
N ASN A 188 -3.34 -2.84 6.24
CA ASN A 188 -2.60 -3.23 7.45
C ASN A 188 -1.98 -4.63 7.32
N ALA A 189 -2.70 -5.61 6.78
CA ALA A 189 -2.17 -6.96 6.55
C ALA A 189 -1.00 -6.98 5.56
N ILE A 190 -1.06 -6.16 4.50
CA ILE A 190 0.02 -6.04 3.51
C ILE A 190 1.25 -5.36 4.14
N LEU A 191 1.04 -4.28 4.91
CA LEU A 191 2.10 -3.52 5.56
C LEU A 191 2.81 -4.33 6.67
N THR A 192 2.07 -5.12 7.45
CA THR A 192 2.65 -5.98 8.49
C THR A 192 3.47 -7.12 7.88
N HIS A 193 3.04 -7.68 6.74
CA HIS A 193 3.82 -8.69 6.02
C HIS A 193 5.20 -8.17 5.58
N LYS A 194 5.28 -6.91 5.11
CA LYS A 194 6.57 -6.26 4.80
C LYS A 194 7.48 -6.15 6.02
N ARG A 195 6.92 -5.66 7.14
CA ARG A 195 7.67 -5.47 8.40
C ARG A 195 8.22 -6.80 8.93
N GLY A 196 7.47 -7.89 8.79
CA GLY A 196 7.93 -9.24 9.14
C GLY A 196 9.08 -9.76 8.26
N LYS A 197 9.05 -9.51 6.95
CA LYS A 197 10.16 -9.88 6.05
C LYS A 197 11.43 -9.05 6.28
N ALA A 198 11.29 -7.76 6.59
CA ALA A 198 12.45 -6.90 6.89
C ALA A 198 13.17 -7.31 8.18
N ALA A 199 12.44 -7.75 9.21
CA ALA A 199 13.03 -8.24 10.46
C ALA A 199 13.81 -9.55 10.28
N HIS A 200 13.35 -10.46 9.40
CA HIS A 200 14.01 -11.73 9.13
C HIS A 200 15.22 -11.63 8.19
N ALA A 201 15.39 -10.51 7.48
CA ALA A 201 16.55 -10.26 6.62
C ALA A 201 17.69 -9.51 7.34
N ALA A 202 17.46 -9.08 8.59
CA ALA A 202 18.42 -8.35 9.41
C ALA A 202 19.10 -9.21 10.49
N ASP A 203 18.65 -10.46 10.67
CA ASP A 203 19.28 -11.53 11.47
C ASP A 203 20.11 -12.46 10.55
#